data_AF-A0A9E1I7M8-F1
#
_entry.id   AF-A0A9E1I7M8-F1
#
_cell.length_a   1.000
_cell.length_b   1.000
_cell.length_c   1.000
_cell.angle_alpha   90.00
_cell.angle_beta   90.00
_cell.angle_gamma   90.00
#
_symmetry.space_group_name_H-M   'P 1'
#
loop_
_entity.id
_entity.type
_entity.pdbx_description
1 polymer ?
#
loop_
_entity_poly.entity_id
_entity_poly.type
_entity_poly.pdbx_seq_one_letter_code
_entity_poly.pdbx_strand_id
1 'polypeptide(L)'
;MTYEDFKKSLNTFFKPYGFRRHSTHFHCEASDGVMVVFGVYKSVYDTDLCYMEYGYAFKEICEQWPYPRVNYLHLNCGRIHLPNRNNIHLSAIDDEEFKQFCELLESLVKPALEVARLGKEGIKQAYFIEKKYDYFYVTGPNALKLFGLTREEVMPHSVFSDRSLEPPKKTRKKTEK
;
A
#
# COMPACT_ATOMS: atom_id res chain seq x y z
N MET A 1 2.64 18.27 13.74
CA MET A 1 3.83 17.86 12.93
C MET A 1 3.68 18.31 11.47
N THR A 2 4.74 18.60 10.71
CA THR A 2 4.62 18.87 9.25
C THR A 2 4.63 17.57 8.43
N TYR A 3 4.18 17.62 7.17
CA TYR A 3 4.23 16.44 6.28
C TYR A 3 5.65 15.95 5.99
N GLU A 4 6.62 16.86 5.87
CA GLU A 4 8.02 16.47 5.67
C GLU A 4 8.62 15.84 6.92
N ASP A 5 8.30 16.36 8.10
CA ASP A 5 8.76 15.77 9.36
C ASP A 5 8.14 14.39 9.58
N PHE A 6 6.85 14.23 9.28
CA PHE A 6 6.19 12.92 9.33
C PHE A 6 6.88 11.90 8.42
N LYS A 7 7.19 12.27 7.17
CA LYS A 7 7.95 11.39 6.25
C LYS A 7 9.36 11.08 6.76
N LYS A 8 10.05 12.03 7.39
CA LYS A 8 11.37 11.80 7.99
C LYS A 8 11.27 10.81 9.16
N SER A 9 10.29 10.98 10.04
CA SER A 9 10.05 10.08 11.18
C SER A 9 9.73 8.66 10.69
N LEU A 10 8.88 8.53 9.67
CA LEU A 10 8.62 7.24 9.02
C LEU A 10 9.87 6.64 8.37
N ASN A 11 10.70 7.45 7.72
CA ASN A 11 11.97 6.96 7.16
C ASN A 11 12.90 6.42 8.24
N THR A 12 12.95 7.04 9.41
CA THR A 12 13.69 6.52 10.57
C THR A 12 13.07 5.21 11.08
N PHE A 13 11.75 5.14 11.20
CA PHE A 13 11.02 3.94 11.63
C PHE A 13 11.23 2.75 10.68
N PHE A 14 11.15 2.96 9.37
CA PHE A 14 11.21 1.89 8.36
C PHE A 14 12.64 1.38 8.09
N LYS A 15 13.67 2.18 8.39
CA LYS A 15 15.07 1.86 8.07
C LYS A 15 15.58 0.55 8.71
N PRO A 16 15.33 0.24 9.98
CA PRO A 16 15.75 -1.03 10.60
C PRO A 16 15.12 -2.28 9.95
N TYR A 17 13.96 -2.12 9.31
CA TYR A 17 13.27 -3.19 8.60
C TYR A 17 13.77 -3.40 7.17
N GLY A 18 14.80 -2.66 6.74
CA GLY A 18 15.39 -2.79 5.41
C GLY A 18 14.63 -2.08 4.29
N PHE A 19 13.63 -1.26 4.63
CA PHE A 19 12.90 -0.47 3.65
C PHE A 19 13.73 0.71 3.14
N ARG A 20 13.59 1.00 1.85
CA ARG A 20 14.14 2.18 1.19
C ARG A 20 13.01 3.12 0.82
N ARG A 21 13.20 4.42 1.05
CA ARG A 21 12.22 5.44 0.65
C ARG A 21 12.46 5.90 -0.78
N HIS A 22 11.41 5.90 -1.59
CA HIS A 22 11.36 6.57 -2.89
C HIS A 22 10.13 7.48 -2.94
N SER A 23 10.35 8.79 -2.96
CA SER A 23 9.30 9.82 -2.84
C SER A 23 8.48 9.66 -1.54
N THR A 24 7.21 9.31 -1.66
CA THR A 24 6.24 9.13 -0.58
C THR A 24 5.99 7.65 -0.23
N HIS A 25 6.80 6.74 -0.78
CA HIS A 25 6.64 5.31 -0.64
C HIS A 25 7.90 4.69 -0.03
N PHE A 26 7.70 3.59 0.68
CA PHE A 26 8.72 2.79 1.31
C PHE A 26 8.66 1.38 0.73
N HIS A 27 9.81 0.87 0.28
CA HIS A 27 9.92 -0.37 -0.48
C HIS A 27 10.89 -1.33 0.20
N CYS A 28 10.47 -2.58 0.40
CA CYS A 28 11.35 -3.65 0.86
C CYS A 28 11.11 -4.91 0.01
N GLU A 29 12.13 -5.34 -0.73
CA GLU A 29 12.11 -6.64 -1.41
C GLU A 29 12.45 -7.71 -0.37
N ALA A 30 11.43 -8.41 0.11
CA ALA A 30 11.56 -9.35 1.23
C ALA A 30 11.92 -10.78 0.77
N SER A 31 11.61 -11.11 -0.47
CA SER A 31 12.05 -12.32 -1.19
C SER A 31 12.17 -12.01 -2.68
N ASP A 32 12.81 -12.87 -3.45
CA ASP A 32 13.04 -12.65 -4.89
C ASP A 32 11.72 -12.35 -5.62
N GLY A 33 11.62 -11.12 -6.14
CA GLY A 33 10.46 -10.67 -6.89
C GLY A 33 9.21 -10.34 -6.08
N VAL A 34 9.29 -10.27 -4.74
CA VAL A 34 8.18 -9.82 -3.87
C VAL A 34 8.56 -8.56 -3.12
N MET A 35 7.89 -7.46 -3.49
CA MET A 35 8.07 -6.16 -2.86
C MET A 35 6.93 -5.87 -1.88
N VAL A 36 7.27 -5.58 -0.63
CA VAL A 36 6.36 -4.94 0.33
C VAL A 36 6.44 -3.44 0.15
N VAL A 37 5.30 -2.77 -0.01
CA VAL A 37 5.24 -1.32 -0.19
C VAL A 37 4.32 -0.71 0.85
N PHE A 38 4.78 0.35 1.50
CA PHE A 38 3.96 1.26 2.28
C PHE A 38 3.95 2.63 1.58
N GLY A 39 2.79 3.19 1.31
CA GLY A 39 2.67 4.52 0.70
C GLY A 39 1.96 5.50 1.60
N VAL A 40 2.45 6.75 1.61
CA VAL A 40 1.87 7.86 2.34
C VAL A 40 1.26 8.85 1.35
N TYR A 41 -0.02 9.15 1.50
CA TYR A 41 -0.72 10.09 0.64
C TYR A 41 -1.19 11.28 1.43
N LYS A 42 -1.02 12.46 0.85
CA LYS A 42 -1.66 13.69 1.30
C LYS A 42 -3.05 13.76 0.67
N SER A 43 -4.07 14.10 1.46
CA SER A 43 -5.40 14.33 0.91
C SER A 43 -5.38 15.54 -0.03
N VAL A 44 -6.15 15.45 -1.12
CA VAL A 44 -6.35 16.57 -2.05
C VAL A 44 -7.38 17.57 -1.55
N TYR A 45 -8.20 17.18 -0.56
CA TYR A 45 -9.25 18.01 0.02
C TYR A 45 -8.79 18.79 1.24
N ASP A 46 -7.82 18.24 1.99
CA ASP A 46 -7.28 18.87 3.18
C ASP A 46 -5.78 18.55 3.26
N THR A 47 -4.96 19.59 3.22
CA THR A 47 -3.52 19.43 3.26
C THR A 47 -2.97 19.01 4.63
N ASP A 48 -3.77 19.07 5.68
CA ASP A 48 -3.40 18.54 6.99
C ASP A 48 -3.68 17.04 7.12
N LEU A 49 -4.47 16.49 6.21
CA LEU A 49 -4.84 15.08 6.19
C LEU A 49 -3.88 14.22 5.38
N CYS A 50 -3.48 13.10 5.95
CA CYS A 50 -2.82 12.03 5.24
C CYS A 50 -3.43 10.66 5.55
N TYR A 51 -3.16 9.71 4.67
CA TYR A 51 -3.49 8.30 4.85
C TYR A 51 -2.33 7.44 4.38
N MET A 52 -2.20 6.27 5.00
CA MET A 52 -1.21 5.27 4.64
C MET A 52 -1.88 4.00 4.17
N GLU A 53 -1.32 3.36 3.16
CA GLU A 53 -1.80 2.08 2.62
C GLU A 53 -0.59 1.18 2.37
N TYR A 54 -0.82 -0.13 2.40
CA TYR A 54 0.26 -1.09 2.21
C TYR A 54 -0.18 -2.34 1.45
N GLY A 55 0.80 -3.09 0.98
CA GLY A 55 0.58 -4.40 0.39
C GLY A 55 1.76 -4.86 -0.46
N TYR A 56 1.46 -5.70 -1.45
CA TYR A 56 2.47 -6.44 -2.20
C TYR A 56 2.45 -6.17 -3.69
N ALA A 57 3.66 -6.02 -4.26
CA ALA A 57 3.87 -5.99 -5.69
C ALA A 57 4.80 -7.13 -6.12
N PHE A 58 4.49 -7.75 -7.25
CA PHE A 58 5.22 -8.90 -7.77
C PHE A 58 5.98 -8.52 -9.03
N LYS A 59 7.30 -8.73 -9.04
CA LYS A 59 8.20 -8.37 -10.14
C LYS A 59 7.77 -8.94 -11.48
N GLU A 60 7.21 -10.16 -11.48
CA GLU A 60 6.72 -10.86 -12.68
C GLU A 60 5.71 -10.04 -13.49
N ILE A 61 4.90 -9.22 -12.81
CA ILE A 61 3.78 -8.49 -13.42
C ILE A 61 3.82 -6.97 -13.15
N CYS A 62 4.84 -6.48 -12.45
CA CYS A 62 4.98 -5.08 -12.06
C CYS A 62 5.80 -4.28 -13.08
N GLU A 63 5.13 -3.43 -13.86
CA GLU A 63 5.79 -2.53 -14.82
C GLU A 63 6.63 -1.42 -14.15
N GLN A 64 6.37 -1.11 -12.87
CA GLN A 64 7.00 -0.01 -12.13
C GLN A 64 8.15 -0.50 -11.23
N TRP A 65 8.65 -1.72 -11.46
CA TRP A 65 9.77 -2.25 -10.68
C TRP A 65 11.03 -1.36 -10.84
N PRO A 66 11.79 -1.07 -9.77
CA PRO A 66 11.66 -1.53 -8.37
C PRO A 66 10.87 -0.57 -7.47
N TYR A 67 10.18 0.45 -8.01
CA TYR A 67 9.50 1.49 -7.25
C TYR A 67 7.99 1.57 -7.50
N PRO A 68 7.22 0.46 -7.33
CA PRO A 68 5.77 0.49 -7.45
C PRO A 68 5.15 1.48 -6.45
N ARG A 69 4.14 2.23 -6.90
CA ARG A 69 3.28 3.02 -6.01
C ARG A 69 2.12 2.16 -5.52
N VAL A 70 1.44 2.55 -4.44
CA VAL A 70 0.33 1.73 -3.86
C VAL A 70 -0.77 1.42 -4.89
N ASN A 71 -1.06 2.36 -5.80
CA ASN A 71 -2.06 2.14 -6.85
C ASN A 71 -1.64 1.13 -7.94
N TYR A 72 -0.42 0.59 -7.87
CA TYR A 72 0.10 -0.50 -8.68
C TYR A 72 0.41 -1.75 -7.84
N LEU A 73 -0.03 -1.80 -6.58
CA LEU A 73 0.00 -3.02 -5.80
C LEU A 73 -0.91 -4.06 -6.44
N HIS A 74 -0.46 -5.30 -6.44
CA HIS A 74 -1.24 -6.42 -6.96
C HIS A 74 -2.13 -7.00 -5.87
N LEU A 75 -1.72 -6.86 -4.60
CA LEU A 75 -2.53 -7.10 -3.42
C LEU A 75 -2.42 -5.87 -2.51
N ASN A 76 -3.51 -5.14 -2.31
CA ASN A 76 -3.59 -4.07 -1.32
C ASN A 76 -4.19 -4.63 -0.03
N CYS A 77 -3.45 -4.54 1.06
CA CYS A 77 -3.84 -5.08 2.37
C CYS A 77 -4.69 -4.11 3.19
N GLY A 78 -4.83 -2.87 2.73
CA GLY A 78 -5.75 -1.88 3.30
C GLY A 78 -5.07 -0.61 3.76
N ARG A 79 -5.91 0.26 4.32
CA ARG A 79 -5.54 1.55 4.86
C ARG A 79 -5.20 1.42 6.34
N ILE A 80 -4.14 2.11 6.74
CA ILE A 80 -3.66 2.18 8.11
C ILE A 80 -4.31 3.39 8.77
N HIS A 81 -5.08 3.13 9.81
CA HIS A 81 -5.84 4.13 10.57
C HIS A 81 -5.26 4.25 11.97
N LEU A 82 -5.30 5.45 12.56
CA LEU A 82 -5.04 5.58 13.99
C LEU A 82 -6.22 4.94 14.76
N PRO A 83 -5.98 4.33 15.94
CA PRO A 83 -7.04 3.65 16.70
C PRO A 83 -8.29 4.51 16.94
N ASN A 84 -8.10 5.82 17.09
CA ASN A 84 -9.18 6.77 17.39
C ASN A 84 -9.60 7.64 16.21
N ARG A 85 -9.01 7.45 15.00
CA ARG A 85 -9.26 8.34 13.85
C ARG A 85 -9.23 7.60 12.53
N ASN A 86 -10.23 7.88 11.70
CA ASN A 86 -10.29 7.37 10.33
C ASN A 86 -9.19 7.93 9.42
N ASN A 87 -8.55 9.05 9.78
CA ASN A 87 -7.46 9.65 9.02
C ASN A 87 -6.35 10.17 9.94
N ILE A 88 -5.16 10.38 9.37
CA ILE A 88 -4.01 10.93 10.08
C ILE A 88 -4.03 12.45 9.88
N HIS A 89 -4.29 13.20 10.95
CA HIS A 89 -4.28 14.67 10.96
C HIS A 89 -2.92 15.17 11.46
N LEU A 90 -2.08 15.69 10.57
CA LEU A 90 -0.69 16.00 10.88
C LEU A 90 -0.53 17.08 11.96
N SER A 91 -1.39 18.10 11.96
CA SER A 91 -1.37 19.17 12.97
C SER A 91 -1.69 18.68 14.38
N ALA A 92 -2.45 17.59 14.47
CA ALA A 92 -2.99 17.08 15.73
C ALA A 92 -2.23 15.88 16.29
N ILE A 93 -1.23 15.35 15.56
CA ILE A 93 -0.33 14.31 16.05
C ILE A 93 0.69 14.95 16.99
N ASP A 94 0.61 14.57 18.26
CA ASP A 94 1.67 14.76 19.25
C ASP A 94 2.61 13.54 19.32
N ASP A 95 3.60 13.60 20.22
CA ASP A 95 4.61 12.56 20.35
C ASP A 95 4.02 11.21 20.83
N GLU A 96 2.97 11.24 21.65
CA GLU A 96 2.32 10.03 22.19
C GLU A 96 1.44 9.37 21.12
N GLU A 97 0.64 10.14 20.37
CA GLU A 97 -0.09 9.63 19.23
C GLU A 97 0.85 9.07 18.15
N PHE A 98 1.99 9.73 17.91
CA PHE A 98 2.99 9.22 16.96
C PHE A 98 3.63 7.92 17.43
N LYS A 99 3.88 7.78 18.73
CA LYS A 99 4.40 6.54 19.32
C LYS A 99 3.39 5.39 19.15
N GLN A 100 2.12 5.61 19.50
CA GLN A 100 1.05 4.62 19.28
C GLN A 100 0.90 4.25 17.81
N PHE A 101 1.07 5.21 16.91
CA PHE A 101 1.10 4.95 15.48
C PHE A 101 2.26 4.05 15.07
N CYS A 102 3.46 4.27 15.63
CA CYS A 102 4.62 3.41 15.37
C CYS A 102 4.41 1.98 15.89
N GLU A 103 3.79 1.81 17.06
CA GLU A 103 3.44 0.49 17.61
C GLU A 103 2.45 -0.25 16.70
N LEU A 104 1.42 0.46 16.20
CA LEU A 104 0.51 -0.08 15.19
C LEU A 104 1.26 -0.46 13.91
N LEU A 105 2.11 0.41 13.38
CA LEU A 105 2.90 0.12 12.18
C LEU A 105 3.79 -1.11 12.38
N GLU A 106 4.40 -1.28 13.55
CA GLU A 106 5.23 -2.44 13.86
C GLU A 106 4.41 -3.75 13.83
N SER A 107 3.17 -3.71 14.33
CA SER A 107 2.24 -4.84 14.27
C SER A 107 1.84 -5.24 12.84
N LEU A 108 1.99 -4.33 11.87
CA LEU A 108 1.70 -4.59 10.45
C LEU A 108 2.96 -4.95 9.65
N VAL A 109 4.07 -4.24 9.88
CA VAL A 109 5.32 -4.39 9.12
C VAL A 109 5.94 -5.76 9.33
N LYS A 110 6.02 -6.23 10.58
CA LYS A 110 6.65 -7.51 10.89
C LYS A 110 5.90 -8.67 10.23
N PRO A 111 4.57 -8.85 10.42
CA PRO A 111 3.83 -9.88 9.71
C PRO A 111 3.88 -9.73 8.18
N ALA A 112 3.81 -8.51 7.66
CA ALA A 112 3.85 -8.29 6.21
C ALA A 112 5.17 -8.79 5.61
N LEU A 113 6.30 -8.49 6.26
CA LEU A 113 7.62 -8.97 5.85
C LEU A 113 7.78 -10.48 6.02
N GLU A 114 7.30 -11.06 7.13
CA GLU A 114 7.36 -12.50 7.37
C GLU A 114 6.62 -13.27 6.28
N VAL A 115 5.39 -12.85 5.96
CA VAL A 115 4.62 -13.46 4.87
C VAL A 115 5.31 -13.25 3.52
N ALA A 116 5.85 -12.05 3.26
CA ALA A 116 6.56 -11.78 2.00
C ALA A 116 7.82 -12.63 1.81
N ARG A 117 8.53 -12.99 2.90
CA ARG A 117 9.70 -13.87 2.85
C ARG A 117 9.36 -15.29 2.39
N LEU A 118 8.13 -15.73 2.60
CA LEU A 118 7.60 -17.01 2.10
C LEU A 118 7.25 -16.97 0.61
N GLY A 119 7.44 -15.82 -0.06
CA GLY A 119 7.17 -15.65 -1.48
C GLY A 119 5.67 -15.56 -1.79
N LYS A 120 5.32 -15.67 -3.09
CA LYS A 120 3.92 -15.56 -3.53
C LYS A 120 3.03 -16.65 -2.93
N GLU A 121 3.55 -17.86 -2.75
CA GLU A 121 2.78 -18.99 -2.21
C GLU A 121 2.45 -18.76 -0.72
N GLY A 122 3.39 -18.21 0.05
CA GLY A 122 3.11 -17.83 1.44
C GLY A 122 2.09 -16.70 1.55
N ILE A 123 2.17 -15.69 0.67
CA ILE A 123 1.15 -14.63 0.58
C ILE A 123 -0.22 -15.24 0.25
N LYS A 124 -0.27 -16.14 -0.74
CA LYS A 124 -1.51 -16.81 -1.14
C LYS A 124 -2.12 -17.60 0.03
N GLN A 125 -1.29 -18.38 0.70
CA GLN A 125 -1.69 -19.17 1.86
C GLN A 125 -2.26 -18.28 2.96
N ALA A 126 -1.55 -17.21 3.34
CA ALA A 126 -1.93 -16.36 4.46
C ALA A 126 -3.20 -15.53 4.20
N TYR A 127 -3.37 -14.96 3.00
CA TYR A 127 -4.47 -14.02 2.73
C TYR A 127 -5.71 -14.66 2.10
N PHE A 128 -5.57 -15.70 1.29
CA PHE A 128 -6.69 -16.27 0.53
C PHE A 128 -7.13 -17.64 1.04
N ILE A 129 -6.19 -18.48 1.50
CA ILE A 129 -6.50 -19.85 1.95
C ILE A 129 -6.82 -19.87 3.45
N GLU A 130 -5.87 -19.47 4.29
CA GLU A 130 -6.03 -19.42 5.74
C GLU A 130 -6.83 -18.20 6.20
N LYS A 131 -6.85 -17.14 5.38
CA LYS A 131 -7.49 -15.85 5.70
C LYS A 131 -7.04 -15.33 7.06
N LYS A 132 -5.75 -15.52 7.37
CA LYS A 132 -5.12 -15.07 8.60
C LYS A 132 -5.06 -13.54 8.70
N TYR A 133 -5.01 -12.88 7.55
CA TYR A 133 -4.98 -11.43 7.42
C TYR A 133 -6.04 -10.98 6.42
N ASP A 134 -6.64 -9.83 6.70
CA ASP A 134 -7.54 -9.17 5.77
C ASP A 134 -6.76 -8.54 4.62
N TYR A 135 -7.41 -8.45 3.46
CA TYR A 135 -6.97 -7.63 2.35
C TYR A 135 -8.12 -6.76 1.85
N PHE A 136 -7.79 -5.66 1.19
CA PHE A 136 -8.78 -4.72 0.69
C PHE A 136 -9.16 -5.00 -0.75
N TYR A 137 -8.18 -5.21 -1.63
CA TYR A 137 -8.45 -5.63 -3.02
C TYR A 137 -7.24 -6.29 -3.69
N VAL A 138 -7.52 -7.08 -4.73
CA VAL A 138 -6.55 -7.64 -5.68
C VAL A 138 -6.66 -6.89 -7.01
N THR A 139 -5.53 -6.43 -7.56
CA THR A 139 -5.55 -5.56 -8.74
C THR A 139 -5.42 -6.32 -10.04
N GLY A 140 -6.53 -6.39 -10.78
CA GLY A 140 -6.55 -6.81 -12.17
C GLY A 140 -6.33 -8.31 -12.42
N PRO A 141 -6.54 -8.76 -13.67
CA PRO A 141 -6.56 -10.18 -14.02
C PRO A 141 -5.19 -10.86 -13.90
N ASN A 142 -4.09 -10.12 -14.08
CA ASN A 142 -2.73 -10.68 -13.97
C ASN A 142 -2.40 -11.09 -12.53
N ALA A 143 -2.85 -10.33 -11.53
CA ALA A 143 -2.67 -10.70 -10.12
C ALA A 143 -3.48 -11.95 -9.76
N LEU A 144 -4.73 -12.04 -10.23
CA LEU A 144 -5.55 -13.25 -10.07
C LEU A 144 -4.88 -14.49 -10.67
N LYS A 145 -4.41 -14.36 -11.92
CA LYS A 145 -3.70 -15.43 -12.61
C LYS A 145 -2.42 -15.84 -11.88
N LEU A 146 -1.66 -14.87 -11.36
CA LEU A 146 -0.43 -15.12 -10.60
C LEU A 146 -0.69 -16.01 -9.37
N PHE A 147 -1.79 -15.76 -8.66
CA PHE A 147 -2.20 -16.56 -7.51
C PHE A 147 -2.99 -17.82 -7.89
N GLY A 148 -3.35 -18.01 -9.17
CA GLY A 148 -4.24 -19.08 -9.59
C GLY A 148 -5.61 -18.99 -8.92
N LEU A 149 -6.15 -17.77 -8.80
CA LEU A 149 -7.45 -17.47 -8.21
C LEU A 149 -8.41 -16.95 -9.28
N THR A 150 -9.69 -17.18 -9.06
CA THR A 150 -10.81 -16.60 -9.79
C THR A 150 -11.27 -15.30 -9.13
N ARG A 151 -12.08 -14.52 -9.84
CA ARG A 151 -12.63 -13.26 -9.30
C ARG A 151 -13.55 -13.55 -8.11
N GLU A 152 -14.31 -14.64 -8.19
CA GLU A 152 -15.28 -15.08 -7.21
C GLU A 152 -14.62 -15.46 -5.88
N GLU A 153 -13.39 -15.99 -5.91
CA GLU A 153 -12.61 -16.35 -4.72
C GLU A 153 -12.07 -15.13 -3.96
N VAL A 154 -11.94 -13.97 -4.61
CA VAL A 154 -11.33 -12.77 -4.03
C VAL A 154 -12.27 -11.57 -3.89
N MET A 155 -13.57 -11.74 -4.14
CA MET A 155 -14.54 -10.67 -3.95
C MET A 155 -15.20 -10.76 -2.56
N PRO A 156 -14.91 -9.81 -1.64
CA PRO A 156 -15.92 -9.31 -0.72
C PRO A 156 -16.86 -8.33 -1.46
N HIS A 157 -18.07 -8.08 -0.92
CA HIS A 157 -19.17 -7.29 -1.50
C HIS A 157 -18.89 -5.82 -1.91
N SER A 158 -17.64 -5.35 -1.95
CA SER A 158 -17.36 -3.97 -2.35
C SER A 158 -15.95 -3.77 -2.94
N VAL A 159 -15.96 -3.36 -4.21
CA VAL A 159 -14.93 -2.62 -4.97
C VAL A 159 -13.74 -3.42 -5.52
N PHE A 160 -13.92 -3.95 -6.74
CA PHE A 160 -12.84 -4.12 -7.71
C PHE A 160 -12.52 -2.74 -8.31
N SER A 161 -11.27 -2.27 -8.29
CA SER A 161 -10.90 -1.11 -9.11
C SER A 161 -10.50 -1.60 -10.50
N ASP A 162 -11.46 -1.60 -11.44
CA ASP A 162 -11.19 -1.80 -12.87
C ASP A 162 -10.38 -0.61 -13.41
N ARG A 163 -9.07 -0.59 -13.19
CA ARG A 163 -8.16 0.39 -13.80
C ARG A 163 -7.52 -0.10 -15.10
N SER A 164 -8.21 -0.97 -15.85
CA SER A 164 -7.76 -1.43 -17.17
C SER A 164 -8.43 -0.71 -18.36
N LEU A 165 -9.35 0.24 -18.15
CA LEU A 165 -10.03 0.93 -19.27
C LEU A 165 -10.30 2.41 -18.99
N GLU A 166 -9.28 3.26 -19.01
CA GLU A 166 -9.39 4.60 -19.61
C GLU A 166 -7.98 5.23 -19.72
N PRO A 167 -7.44 5.43 -20.94
CA PRO A 167 -6.28 6.31 -21.10
C PRO A 167 -6.69 7.75 -20.76
N PRO A 168 -5.76 8.60 -20.29
CA PRO A 168 -6.08 9.97 -19.90
C PRO A 168 -6.73 10.70 -21.10
N LYS A 169 -7.95 11.19 -20.91
CA LYS A 169 -8.64 12.05 -21.89
C LYS A 169 -7.73 13.25 -22.16
N LYS A 170 -7.13 13.29 -23.35
CA LYS A 170 -6.43 14.47 -23.87
C LYS A 170 -7.40 15.65 -23.79
N THR A 171 -7.10 16.63 -22.94
CA THR A 171 -7.78 17.92 -22.93
C THR A 171 -7.61 18.56 -24.30
N ARG A 172 -8.72 18.66 -25.05
CA ARG A 172 -8.80 19.41 -26.30
C ARG A 172 -8.44 20.87 -25.98
N LYS A 173 -7.38 21.39 -26.60
CA LYS A 173 -7.11 22.84 -26.65
C LYS A 173 -8.37 23.53 -27.19
N LYS A 174 -8.91 24.49 -26.43
CA LYS A 174 -9.84 25.49 -26.96
C LYS A 174 -9.12 26.24 -28.07
N THR A 175 -9.62 26.15 -29.29
CA THR A 175 -9.33 27.13 -30.34
C THR A 175 -10.43 28.19 -30.19
N GLU A 176 -10.06 29.36 -29.67
CA GLU A 176 -10.94 30.53 -29.71
C GLU A 176 -10.96 31.07 -31.15
N LYS A 177 -12.16 31.40 -31.61
CA LYS A 177 -12.43 32.12 -32.86
C LYS A 177 -12.34 33.62 -32.61
#